data_AF-A0A5Y7BR81-F1
#
_entry.id   AF-A0A5Y7BR81-F1
#
_cell.length_a   1.000
_cell.length_b   1.000
_cell.length_c   1.000
_cell.angle_alpha   90.00
_cell.angle_beta   90.00
_cell.angle_gamma   90.00
#
_symmetry.space_group_name_H-M   'P 1'
#
loop_
_entity.id
_entity.type
_entity.pdbx_description
1 polymer ?
#
loop_
_entity_poly.entity_id
_entity_poly.type
_entity_poly.pdbx_seq_one_letter_code
_entity_poly.pdbx_strand_id
1 'polypeptide(L)' 'GTKNRLLQIASEKIAPLQDAVDLDEATNKEKASLLAWRKYRVQVNRVDTLKPVWPEKPASSL' A
#
# COMPACT_ATOMS: atom_id res chain seq x y z
N GLY A 1 -12.05 -12.67 -0.42
CA GLY A 1 -11.24 -13.09 -1.59
C GLY A 1 -9.88 -12.40 -1.58
N THR A 2 -8.92 -12.88 -2.37
CA THR A 2 -7.53 -12.39 -2.39
C THR A 2 -7.43 -10.87 -2.54
N LYS A 3 -8.23 -10.26 -3.44
CA LYS A 3 -8.30 -8.80 -3.62
C LYS A 3 -8.52 -8.05 -2.30
N ASN A 4 -9.57 -8.40 -1.55
CA ASN A 4 -9.91 -7.72 -0.30
C ASN A 4 -8.80 -7.87 0.74
N ARG A 5 -8.17 -9.04 0.84
CA ARG A 5 -7.04 -9.26 1.76
C ARG A 5 -5.84 -8.37 1.40
N LEU A 6 -5.50 -8.27 0.11
CA LEU A 6 -4.38 -7.42 -0.33
C LEU A 6 -4.68 -5.93 -0.15
N LEU A 7 -5.93 -5.50 -0.39
CA LEU A 7 -6.37 -4.13 -0.12
C LEU A 7 -6.34 -3.81 1.38
N GLN A 8 -6.75 -4.75 2.23
CA GLN A 8 -6.67 -4.60 3.68
C GLN A 8 -5.22 -4.42 4.14
N ILE A 9 -4.30 -5.31 3.70
CA ILE A 9 -2.86 -5.19 4.01
C ILE A 9 -2.33 -3.82 3.57
N ALA A 10 -2.68 -3.37 2.37
CA ALA A 10 -2.25 -2.07 1.88
C ALA A 10 -2.79 -0.92 2.76
N SER A 11 -4.07 -0.98 3.16
CA SER A 11 -4.67 0.02 4.04
C SER A 11 -4.04 0.04 5.44
N GLU A 12 -3.74 -1.13 6.02
CA GLU A 12 -3.06 -1.27 7.32
C GLU A 12 -1.63 -0.68 7.31
N LYS A 13 -0.94 -0.73 6.16
CA LYS A 13 0.37 -0.09 6.00
C LYS A 13 0.27 1.39 5.69
N ILE A 14 -0.74 1.81 4.92
CA ILE A 14 -0.94 3.21 4.55
C ILE A 14 -1.33 4.06 5.76
N ALA A 15 -2.18 3.56 6.65
CA ALA A 15 -2.70 4.35 7.78
C ALA A 15 -1.59 5.02 8.63
N PRO A 16 -0.65 4.29 9.25
CA PRO A 16 0.40 4.93 10.06
C PRO A 16 1.35 5.82 9.26
N LEU A 17 1.63 5.46 8.00
CA LEU A 17 2.47 6.27 7.11
C LEU A 17 1.78 7.58 6.72
N GLN A 18 0.45 7.53 6.58
CA GLN A 18 -0.36 8.71 6.30
C GLN A 18 -0.41 9.62 7.53
N ASP A 19 -0.63 9.04 8.71
CA ASP A 19 -0.64 9.78 9.98
C ASP A 19 0.68 10.54 10.15
N ALA A 20 1.82 9.90 9.90
CA ALA A 20 3.14 10.56 9.95
C ALA A 20 3.27 11.71 8.94
N VAL A 21 2.69 11.59 7.74
CA VAL A 21 2.69 12.69 6.76
C VAL A 21 1.76 13.81 7.17
N ASP A 22 0.58 13.49 7.71
CA ASP A 22 -0.43 14.46 8.13
C ASP A 22 0.02 15.25 9.37
N LEU A 23 0.84 14.64 10.23
CA LEU A 23 1.49 15.27 11.39
C LEU A 23 2.81 15.99 11.04
N ASP A 24 3.23 15.95 9.77
CA ASP A 24 4.54 16.44 9.29
C ASP A 24 5.77 15.80 9.99
N GLU A 25 5.61 14.59 10.53
CA GLU A 25 6.66 13.82 11.19
C GLU A 25 7.34 12.81 10.26
N ALA A 26 6.77 12.56 9.07
CA ALA A 26 7.25 11.54 8.15
C ALA A 26 8.65 11.83 7.60
N THR A 27 9.53 10.84 7.79
CA THR A 27 10.83 10.77 7.14
C THR A 27 10.70 10.59 5.61
N ASN A 28 11.78 10.86 4.88
CA ASN A 28 11.83 10.60 3.43
C ASN A 28 11.56 9.13 3.09
N LYS A 29 11.97 8.20 3.97
CA LYS A 29 11.71 6.76 3.80
C LYS A 29 10.23 6.45 3.95
N GLU A 30 9.55 7.02 4.95
CA GLU A 30 8.11 6.84 5.15
C GLU A 30 7.30 7.44 4.00
N LYS A 31 7.69 8.62 3.51
CA LYS A 31 7.06 9.24 2.31
C LYS A 31 7.21 8.34 1.08
N ALA A 32 8.39 7.74 0.86
CA ALA A 32 8.62 6.80 -0.23
C ALA A 32 7.80 5.51 -0.06
N SER A 33 7.76 4.95 1.15
CA SER A 33 6.93 3.79 1.50
C SER A 33 5.45 4.06 1.29
N LEU A 34 4.95 5.23 1.70
CA LEU A 34 3.56 5.64 1.52
C LEU A 34 3.18 5.67 0.04
N LEU A 35 4.04 6.27 -0.80
CA LEU A 35 3.84 6.31 -2.24
C LEU A 35 3.81 4.89 -2.84
N ALA A 36 4.73 4.02 -2.44
CA ALA A 36 4.79 2.64 -2.91
C ALA A 36 3.53 1.84 -2.52
N TRP A 37 3.07 1.94 -1.28
CA TRP A 37 1.85 1.28 -0.81
C TRP A 37 0.58 1.83 -1.48
N ARG A 38 0.48 3.14 -1.69
CA ARG A 38 -0.63 3.75 -2.46
C ARG A 38 -0.66 3.24 -3.90
N LYS A 39 0.49 3.18 -4.59
CA LYS A 39 0.61 2.59 -5.93
C LYS A 39 0.21 1.12 -5.94
N TYR A 40 0.65 0.35 -4.96
CA TYR A 40 0.28 -1.07 -4.80
C TYR A 40 -1.23 -1.24 -4.65
N ARG A 41 -1.87 -0.47 -3.75
CA ARG A 41 -3.33 -0.52 -3.52
C ARG A 41 -4.12 -0.26 -4.80
N VAL A 42 -3.69 0.73 -5.59
CA VAL A 42 -4.30 1.04 -6.90
C VAL A 42 -4.15 -0.13 -7.88
N GLN A 43 -2.96 -0.73 -7.97
CA GLN A 43 -2.72 -1.88 -8.85
C GLN A 43 -3.57 -3.08 -8.46
N VAL A 44 -3.64 -3.43 -7.17
CA VAL A 44 -4.52 -4.49 -6.65
C VAL A 44 -5.98 -4.22 -7.01
N ASN A 45 -6.43 -2.97 -6.89
CA ASN A 45 -7.80 -2.58 -7.24
C ASN A 45 -8.14 -2.79 -8.72
N ARG A 46 -7.14 -2.76 -9.62
CA ARG A 46 -7.30 -2.92 -11.07
C ARG A 46 -7.19 -4.36 -11.55
N VAL A 47 -6.76 -5.30 -10.70
CA VAL A 47 -6.63 -6.72 -11.10
C VAL A 47 -8.00 -7.31 -11.45
N ASP A 48 -8.07 -7.96 -12.61
CA ASP A 48 -9.18 -8.83 -13.01
C ASP A 48 -9.20 -10.08 -12.12
N THR A 49 -10.27 -10.26 -11.37
CA THR A 49 -10.41 -11.36 -10.41
C THR A 49 -10.73 -12.71 -11.05
N LEU A 50 -11.11 -12.75 -12.33
CA LEU A 50 -11.36 -14.01 -13.06
C LEU A 50 -10.05 -14.65 -13.55
N LYS A 51 -9.01 -13.85 -13.79
CA LYS A 51 -7.66 -14.29 -14.21
C LYS A 51 -6.58 -13.45 -13.53
N PRO A 52 -6.39 -13.63 -12.21
CA PRO A 52 -5.62 -12.66 -11.43
C PRO A 52 -4.11 -12.79 -11.66
N VAL A 53 -3.48 -11.65 -11.94
CA VAL A 53 -2.03 -11.44 -11.81
C VAL A 53 -1.83 -10.37 -10.75
N TRP A 54 -1.49 -10.79 -9.53
CA TRP A 54 -1.35 -9.87 -8.41
C TRP A 54 0.00 -9.15 -8.44
N PRO A 55 0.04 -7.83 -8.18
CA PRO A 55 1.30 -7.10 -8.08
C PRO A 55 2.12 -7.56 -6.88
N GLU A 56 3.43 -7.38 -6.94
CA GLU A 56 4.31 -7.63 -5.80
C GLU A 56 4.10 -6.58 -4.70
N LYS A 57 4.16 -7.03 -3.44
CA LYS A 57 4.06 -6.13 -2.29
C LYS A 57 5.33 -5.28 -2.21
N PRO A 58 5.21 -3.97 -1.88
CA PRO A 58 6.36 -3.15 -1.56
C PRO A 58 7.16 -3.76 -0.40
N ALA A 59 8.48 -3.59 -0.42
CA ALA A 59 9.32 -3.93 0.73
C ALA A 59 8.87 -3.12 1.95
N SER A 60 8.65 -3.79 3.08
CA SER A 60 8.49 -3.11 4.37
C SER A 60 9.87 -2.69 4.85
N SER A 61 10.25 -1.45 4.57
CA SER A 61 11.32 -0.77 5.28
C SER A 61 10.67 0.21 6.26
N LEU A 62 10.18 -0.33 7.38
CA LEU A 62 9.98 0.43 8.60
C LEU A 62 11.17 0.10 9.50
#